data_AF-A0A352VLT5-F1
#
_entry.id   AF-A0A352VLT5-F1
#
_cell.length_a   1.000
_cell.length_b   1.000
_cell.length_c   1.000
_cell.angle_alpha   90.00
_cell.angle_beta   90.00
_cell.angle_gamma   90.00
#
_symmetry.space_group_name_H-M   'P 1'
#
loop_
_entity.id
_entity.type
_entity.pdbx_description
1 polymer ?
#
loop_
_entity_poly.entity_id
_entity_poly.type
_entity_poly.pdbx_seq_one_letter_code
_entity_poly.pdbx_strand_id
1 'polypeptide(L)'
;MRNLTNMKAIAGGTVFVALILVLGGCQEPVDLALPTATQAKKYYTYDGALSAEVVGNVVTVSVAQDPQLIRRGGALWAKVGPYIFVFSDETHRLFQDYPGVAGVRVVTTVGGAQVASALLARETLSDVLWRRSLNIAGKARRDGTERVTLLQDLVRWGEDRTEFEYNSRYTRGR
;
A
#
# COMPACT_ATOMS: atom_id res chain seq x y z
N MET A 1 -15.56 50.75 82.37
CA MET A 1 -16.68 51.03 81.46
C MET A 1 -16.62 50.04 80.31
N ARG A 2 -17.76 49.39 80.03
CA ARG A 2 -17.94 48.25 79.12
C ARG A 2 -17.84 48.66 77.64
N ASN A 3 -17.32 47.76 76.80
CA ASN A 3 -17.73 47.50 75.41
C ASN A 3 -17.25 46.09 75.07
N LEU A 4 -18.02 45.02 75.36
CA LEU A 4 -19.04 44.40 74.49
C LEU A 4 -18.58 44.17 73.03
N THR A 5 -18.09 42.95 72.82
CA THR A 5 -18.50 41.99 71.78
C THR A 5 -18.66 42.50 70.34
N ASN A 6 -17.87 41.93 69.42
CA ASN A 6 -18.47 41.13 68.35
C ASN A 6 -17.48 40.16 67.72
N MET A 7 -17.87 38.89 67.80
CA MET A 7 -17.27 37.73 67.18
C MET A 7 -18.09 37.41 65.93
N LYS A 8 -17.46 37.36 64.75
CA LYS A 8 -17.98 36.62 63.60
C LYS A 8 -16.81 35.99 62.83
N ALA A 9 -16.73 34.67 62.93
CA ALA A 9 -15.94 33.81 62.07
C ALA A 9 -16.65 33.67 60.71
N ILE A 10 -15.90 33.77 59.61
CA ILE A 10 -16.27 33.30 58.27
C ILE A 10 -14.92 32.84 57.65
N ALA A 11 -14.59 31.56 57.81
CA ALA A 11 -14.84 30.47 56.88
C ALA A 11 -13.88 30.47 55.67
N GLY A 12 -13.31 29.29 55.42
CA GLY A 12 -12.14 29.05 54.58
C GLY A 12 -12.27 29.43 53.11
N GLY A 13 -11.12 29.45 52.43
CA GLY A 13 -11.05 29.72 51.00
C GLY A 13 -9.67 29.46 50.44
N THR A 14 -9.25 28.20 50.44
CA THR A 14 -8.07 27.72 49.70
C THR A 14 -8.30 27.95 48.21
N VAL A 15 -7.64 28.94 47.62
CA VAL A 15 -7.72 29.19 46.17
C VAL A 15 -6.77 28.22 45.46
N PHE A 16 -7.31 27.07 45.03
CA PHE A 16 -6.65 26.15 44.11
C PHE A 16 -6.83 26.71 42.69
N VAL A 17 -5.79 27.35 42.15
CA VAL A 17 -5.78 27.78 40.74
C VAL A 17 -5.57 26.54 39.88
N ALA A 18 -6.66 26.00 39.32
CA ALA A 18 -6.61 24.94 38.32
C ALA A 18 -6.20 25.53 36.97
N LEU A 19 -4.97 25.19 36.53
CA LEU A 19 -4.45 25.49 35.21
C LEU A 19 -5.12 24.56 34.19
N ILE A 20 -6.11 25.05 33.45
CA ILE A 20 -6.78 24.30 32.39
C ILE A 20 -5.87 24.29 31.15
N LEU A 21 -5.14 23.20 30.95
CA LEU A 21 -4.44 22.86 29.71
C LEU A 21 -5.46 22.38 28.67
N VAL A 22 -6.04 23.32 27.90
CA VAL A 22 -6.81 22.97 26.69
C VAL A 22 -5.82 22.79 25.53
N LEU A 23 -5.15 21.64 25.48
CA LEU A 23 -4.48 21.17 24.26
C LEU A 23 -5.52 20.49 23.36
N GLY A 24 -6.47 21.29 22.86
CA GLY A 24 -7.38 20.88 21.80
C GLY A 24 -6.66 20.93 20.46
N GLY A 25 -5.78 19.95 20.21
CA GLY A 25 -5.24 19.71 18.88
C GLY A 25 -6.33 19.13 17.99
N CYS A 26 -7.19 19.97 17.41
CA CYS A 26 -8.00 19.56 16.27
C CYS A 26 -7.04 19.25 15.11
N GLN A 27 -6.67 17.97 14.97
CA GLN A 27 -6.07 17.51 13.72
C GLN A 27 -7.11 17.72 12.63
N GLU A 28 -6.73 18.48 11.59
CA GLU A 28 -7.54 18.65 10.40
C GLU A 28 -7.93 17.26 9.86
N PRO A 29 -9.22 17.00 9.57
CA PRO A 29 -9.66 15.69 9.15
C PRO A 29 -8.89 15.27 7.90
N VAL A 30 -8.21 14.12 7.98
CA VAL A 30 -7.47 13.56 6.84
C VAL A 30 -8.47 13.26 5.74
N ASP A 31 -8.26 13.85 4.56
CA ASP A 31 -9.07 13.56 3.38
C ASP A 31 -8.83 12.11 2.93
N LEU A 32 -9.85 11.28 3.07
CA LEU A 32 -9.84 9.87 2.67
C LEU A 32 -10.42 9.67 1.26
N ALA A 33 -10.36 10.70 0.41
CA ALA A 33 -10.73 10.60 -0.98
C ALA A 33 -10.05 9.40 -1.67
N LEU A 34 -10.83 8.71 -2.49
CA LEU A 34 -10.37 7.62 -3.33
C LEU A 34 -10.15 8.11 -4.76
N PRO A 35 -9.18 7.55 -5.49
CA PRO A 35 -9.02 7.84 -6.90
C PRO A 35 -10.20 7.27 -7.69
N THR A 36 -10.54 7.92 -8.80
CA THR A 36 -11.31 7.26 -9.86
C THR A 36 -10.45 6.22 -10.57
N ALA A 37 -11.09 5.27 -11.26
CA ALA A 37 -10.39 4.29 -12.11
C ALA A 37 -9.43 4.96 -13.12
N THR A 38 -9.85 6.07 -13.73
CA THR A 38 -9.01 6.83 -14.66
C THR A 38 -7.81 7.50 -13.97
N GLN A 39 -7.98 8.04 -12.76
CA GLN A 39 -6.87 8.59 -11.99
C GLN A 39 -5.89 7.50 -11.56
N ALA A 40 -6.38 6.39 -11.02
CA ALA A 40 -5.55 5.25 -10.64
C ALA A 40 -4.73 4.72 -11.82
N LYS A 41 -5.35 4.58 -13.00
CA LYS A 41 -4.65 4.15 -14.22
C LYS A 41 -3.49 5.07 -14.59
N LYS A 42 -3.63 6.38 -14.42
CA LYS A 42 -2.60 7.37 -14.80
C LYS A 42 -1.28 7.24 -14.03
N TYR A 43 -1.29 6.56 -12.88
CA TYR A 43 -0.03 6.29 -12.15
C TYR A 43 0.85 5.31 -12.92
N TYR A 44 0.27 4.35 -13.63
CA TYR A 44 1.01 3.26 -14.24
C TYR A 44 1.30 3.54 -15.72
N THR A 45 2.58 3.66 -16.05
CA THR A 45 3.04 3.71 -17.44
C THR A 45 3.44 2.31 -17.89
N TYR A 46 2.75 1.78 -18.90
CA TYR A 46 3.01 0.45 -19.45
C TYR A 46 2.66 0.44 -20.94
N ASP A 47 3.57 -0.09 -21.75
CA ASP A 47 3.40 -0.11 -23.22
C ASP A 47 2.35 -1.13 -23.69
N GLY A 48 2.03 -2.12 -22.84
CA GLY A 48 0.98 -3.11 -23.12
C GLY A 48 -0.40 -2.69 -22.63
N ALA A 49 -1.38 -3.57 -22.83
CA ALA A 49 -2.74 -3.31 -22.35
C ALA A 49 -2.79 -3.29 -20.81
N LEU A 50 -3.24 -2.17 -20.25
CA LEU A 50 -3.42 -1.95 -18.82
C LEU A 50 -4.76 -1.26 -18.56
N SER A 51 -5.50 -1.77 -17.58
CA SER A 51 -6.70 -1.14 -17.01
C SER A 51 -6.56 -1.01 -15.50
N ALA A 52 -7.33 -0.08 -14.93
CA ALA A 52 -7.46 0.05 -13.49
C ALA A 52 -8.94 0.18 -13.13
N GLU A 53 -9.29 -0.35 -11.97
CA GLU A 53 -10.62 -0.32 -11.37
C GLU A 53 -10.47 -0.02 -9.87
N VAL A 54 -11.50 0.53 -9.26
CA VAL A 54 -11.53 0.80 -7.81
C VAL A 54 -12.74 0.08 -7.24
N VAL A 55 -12.48 -0.92 -6.40
CA VAL A 55 -13.49 -1.78 -5.78
C VAL A 55 -13.41 -1.57 -4.28
N GLY A 56 -14.40 -0.88 -3.72
CA GLY A 56 -14.31 -0.38 -2.35
C GLY A 56 -13.13 0.59 -2.22
N ASN A 57 -12.20 0.30 -1.32
CA ASN A 57 -10.96 1.06 -1.09
C ASN A 57 -9.71 0.37 -1.66
N VAL A 58 -9.89 -0.63 -2.52
CA VAL A 58 -8.78 -1.33 -3.19
C VAL A 58 -8.73 -0.91 -4.66
N VAL A 59 -7.54 -0.49 -5.10
CA VAL A 59 -7.27 -0.25 -6.52
C VAL A 59 -6.82 -1.55 -7.16
N THR A 60 -7.57 -2.03 -8.15
CA THR A 60 -7.19 -3.20 -8.94
C THR A 60 -6.59 -2.75 -10.27
N VAL A 61 -5.37 -3.18 -10.57
CA VAL A 61 -4.66 -2.92 -11.82
C VAL A 61 -4.54 -4.23 -12.60
N SER A 62 -5.16 -4.29 -13.78
CA SER A 62 -5.11 -5.45 -14.65
C SER A 62 -4.12 -5.20 -15.78
N VAL A 63 -3.13 -6.09 -15.91
CA VAL A 63 -2.02 -5.97 -16.85
C VAL A 63 -1.98 -7.17 -17.78
N ALA A 64 -2.03 -6.92 -19.09
CA ALA A 64 -1.81 -7.97 -20.09
C ALA A 64 -0.32 -8.25 -20.25
N GLN A 65 0.06 -9.52 -20.11
CA GLN A 65 1.41 -10.01 -20.34
C GLN A 65 1.52 -10.62 -21.75
N ASP A 66 2.69 -10.49 -22.35
CA ASP A 66 3.01 -11.18 -23.60
C ASP A 66 3.05 -12.72 -23.36
N PRO A 67 2.22 -13.51 -24.06
CA PRO A 67 2.26 -14.97 -23.97
C PRO A 67 3.65 -15.57 -24.23
N GLN A 68 4.49 -14.91 -25.05
CA GLN A 68 5.84 -15.39 -25.37
C GLN A 68 6.76 -15.37 -24.15
N LEU A 69 6.62 -14.37 -23.26
CA LEU A 69 7.43 -14.29 -22.04
C LEU A 69 7.14 -15.44 -21.09
N ILE A 70 5.86 -15.81 -20.94
CA ILE A 70 5.46 -16.96 -20.12
C ILE A 70 5.89 -18.29 -20.76
N ARG A 71 5.80 -18.41 -22.09
CA ARG A 71 6.28 -19.61 -22.79
C ARG A 71 7.78 -19.84 -22.64
N ARG A 72 8.58 -18.79 -22.72
CA ARG A 72 10.06 -18.88 -22.61
C ARG A 72 10.51 -18.99 -21.16
N GLY A 73 9.85 -18.24 -20.28
CA GLY A 73 10.22 -18.10 -18.89
C GLY A 73 9.59 -19.13 -17.93
N GLY A 74 8.53 -19.81 -18.38
CA GLY A 74 7.82 -20.81 -17.61
C GLY A 74 7.16 -20.24 -16.34
N ALA A 75 7.03 -21.11 -15.34
CA ALA A 75 6.30 -20.82 -14.10
C ALA A 75 6.82 -19.60 -13.33
N LEU A 76 8.13 -19.38 -13.32
CA LEU A 76 8.72 -18.25 -12.60
C LEU A 76 8.27 -16.92 -13.20
N TRP A 77 8.31 -16.79 -14.53
CA TRP A 77 7.88 -15.58 -15.21
C TRP A 77 6.37 -15.33 -15.10
N ALA A 78 5.56 -16.39 -15.02
CA ALA A 78 4.14 -16.28 -14.73
C ALA A 78 3.87 -15.68 -13.33
N LYS A 79 4.74 -15.96 -12.34
CA LYS A 79 4.62 -15.43 -10.96
C LYS A 79 5.16 -14.02 -10.79
N VAL A 80 6.21 -13.64 -11.53
CA VAL A 80 6.91 -12.35 -11.38
C VAL A 80 6.00 -11.15 -11.65
N GLY A 81 5.10 -11.29 -12.62
CA GLY A 81 4.33 -10.20 -13.22
C GLY A 81 3.71 -9.24 -12.20
N PRO A 82 2.83 -9.70 -11.29
CA PRO A 82 2.18 -8.82 -10.31
C PRO A 82 3.18 -8.03 -9.44
N TYR A 83 4.26 -8.67 -8.99
CA TYR A 83 5.23 -8.07 -8.07
C TYR A 83 6.03 -6.92 -8.70
N ILE A 84 6.22 -6.95 -10.02
CA ILE A 84 6.86 -5.85 -10.75
C ILE A 84 6.05 -4.56 -10.64
N PHE A 85 4.72 -4.66 -10.61
CA PHE A 85 3.85 -3.49 -10.52
C PHE A 85 3.51 -3.14 -9.08
N VAL A 86 3.31 -4.13 -8.21
CA VAL A 86 3.03 -3.89 -6.79
C VAL A 86 4.19 -3.18 -6.08
N PHE A 87 5.43 -3.59 -6.36
CA PHE A 87 6.63 -2.97 -5.77
C PHE A 87 7.21 -1.91 -6.70
N SER A 88 6.41 -0.89 -6.99
CA SER A 88 6.72 0.19 -7.92
C SER A 88 6.59 1.56 -7.26
N ASP A 89 7.27 2.57 -7.84
CA ASP A 89 7.13 3.95 -7.37
C ASP A 89 5.72 4.47 -7.63
N GLU A 90 5.08 3.96 -8.70
CA GLU A 90 3.71 4.24 -9.07
C GLU A 90 2.72 3.82 -7.96
N THR A 91 2.87 2.60 -7.43
CA THR A 91 2.05 2.12 -6.30
C THR A 91 2.35 2.92 -5.03
N HIS A 92 3.62 3.22 -4.76
CA HIS A 92 3.98 3.98 -3.57
C HIS A 92 3.39 5.40 -3.59
N ARG A 93 3.50 6.12 -4.72
CA ARG A 93 2.88 7.44 -4.90
C ARG A 93 1.37 7.38 -4.83
N LEU A 94 0.74 6.35 -5.39
CA LEU A 94 -0.71 6.17 -5.30
C LEU A 94 -1.17 6.10 -3.84
N PHE A 95 -0.43 5.40 -2.97
CA PHE A 95 -0.74 5.40 -1.53
C PHE A 95 -0.50 6.77 -0.88
N GLN A 96 0.56 7.50 -1.26
CA GLN A 96 0.83 8.82 -0.71
C GLN A 96 -0.24 9.85 -1.07
N ASP A 97 -0.65 9.85 -2.34
CA ASP A 97 -1.59 10.84 -2.88
C ASP A 97 -3.05 10.54 -2.51
N TYR A 98 -3.37 9.27 -2.19
CA TYR A 98 -4.71 8.85 -1.79
C TYR A 98 -4.68 8.08 -0.46
N PRO A 99 -4.80 8.78 0.69
CA PRO A 99 -4.82 8.16 2.01
C PRO A 99 -5.96 7.15 2.22
N GLY A 100 -7.09 7.32 1.50
CA GLY A 100 -8.23 6.40 1.57
C GLY A 100 -7.98 5.02 0.95
N VAL A 101 -6.95 4.86 0.12
CA VAL A 101 -6.65 3.57 -0.53
C VAL A 101 -6.03 2.61 0.47
N ALA A 102 -6.73 1.51 0.76
CA ALA A 102 -6.28 0.50 1.71
C ALA A 102 -5.38 -0.57 1.09
N GLY A 103 -5.40 -0.72 -0.24
CA GLY A 103 -4.54 -1.66 -0.92
C GLY A 103 -4.54 -1.52 -2.43
N VAL A 104 -3.52 -2.13 -3.05
CA VAL A 104 -3.38 -2.22 -4.50
C VAL A 104 -3.27 -3.68 -4.88
N ARG A 105 -4.22 -4.16 -5.68
CA ARG A 105 -4.21 -5.49 -6.29
C ARG A 105 -3.70 -5.37 -7.71
N VAL A 106 -2.68 -6.13 -8.07
CA VAL A 106 -2.27 -6.30 -9.46
C VAL A 106 -2.70 -7.67 -9.93
N VAL A 107 -3.37 -7.72 -11.07
CA VAL A 107 -3.78 -8.95 -11.76
C VAL A 107 -3.06 -9.00 -13.09
N THR A 108 -2.29 -10.05 -13.35
CA THR A 108 -1.70 -10.27 -14.66
C THR A 108 -2.52 -11.27 -15.47
N THR A 109 -2.64 -11.00 -16.76
CA THR A 109 -3.48 -11.78 -17.67
C THR A 109 -2.74 -12.16 -18.95
N VAL A 110 -3.14 -13.27 -19.57
CA VAL A 110 -2.72 -13.69 -20.90
C VAL A 110 -3.94 -14.11 -21.69
N GLY A 111 -4.18 -13.44 -22.83
CA GLY A 111 -5.37 -13.71 -23.65
C GLY A 111 -6.68 -13.56 -22.86
N GLY A 112 -6.73 -12.63 -21.90
CA GLY A 112 -7.87 -12.40 -21.01
C GLY A 112 -7.98 -13.35 -19.81
N ALA A 113 -7.19 -14.43 -19.74
CA ALA A 113 -7.18 -15.32 -18.59
C ALA A 113 -6.21 -14.83 -17.51
N GLN A 114 -6.62 -14.85 -16.24
CA GLN A 114 -5.76 -14.53 -15.11
C GLN A 114 -4.62 -15.55 -15.00
N VAL A 115 -3.40 -15.05 -14.87
CA VAL A 115 -2.16 -15.82 -14.67
C VAL A 115 -1.75 -15.78 -13.20
N ALA A 116 -1.67 -14.58 -12.63
CA ALA A 116 -1.31 -14.37 -11.23
C ALA A 116 -1.97 -13.09 -10.71
N SER A 117 -2.18 -13.00 -9.41
CA SER A 117 -2.53 -11.75 -8.74
C SER A 117 -1.77 -11.58 -7.44
N ALA A 118 -1.55 -10.34 -7.03
CA ALA A 118 -0.97 -9.99 -5.75
C ALA A 118 -1.65 -8.71 -5.21
N LEU A 119 -2.08 -8.73 -3.96
CA LEU A 119 -2.60 -7.58 -3.22
C LEU A 119 -1.57 -7.15 -2.17
N LEU A 120 -1.16 -5.90 -2.26
CA LEU A 120 -0.41 -5.22 -1.23
C LEU A 120 -1.33 -4.30 -0.45
N ALA A 121 -1.49 -4.56 0.85
CA ALA A 121 -2.15 -3.64 1.75
C ALA A 121 -1.23 -2.45 2.05
N ARG A 122 -1.84 -1.28 2.28
CA ARG A 122 -1.15 0.00 2.51
C ARG A 122 -0.11 -0.09 3.63
N GLU A 123 -0.52 -0.67 4.77
CA GLU A 123 0.27 -0.71 6.00
C GLU A 123 1.28 -1.86 6.07
N THR A 124 1.39 -2.68 5.01
CA THR A 124 2.30 -3.81 4.98
C THR A 124 3.77 -3.36 4.98
N LEU A 125 4.10 -2.28 4.27
CA LEU A 125 5.49 -1.85 4.07
C LEU A 125 5.73 -0.53 4.79
N SER A 126 6.67 -0.55 5.74
CA SER A 126 7.30 0.68 6.25
C SER A 126 8.18 1.33 5.19
N ASP A 127 8.59 2.60 5.38
CA ASP A 127 9.46 3.33 4.45
C ASP A 127 10.77 2.61 4.11
N VAL A 128 11.35 1.92 5.10
CA VAL A 128 12.55 1.10 4.90
C VAL A 128 12.25 -0.09 4.01
N LEU A 129 11.11 -0.74 4.23
CA LEU A 129 10.68 -1.87 3.41
C LEU A 129 10.29 -1.43 2.00
N TRP A 130 9.69 -0.25 1.82
CA TRP A 130 9.42 0.33 0.50
C TRP A 130 10.70 0.51 -0.31
N ARG A 131 11.71 1.17 0.26
CA ARG A 131 13.02 1.32 -0.40
C ARG A 131 13.64 -0.03 -0.77
N ARG A 132 13.50 -1.05 0.09
CA ARG A 132 13.99 -2.40 -0.19
C ARG A 132 13.20 -3.06 -1.32
N SER A 133 11.88 -2.99 -1.30
CA SER A 133 11.00 -3.52 -2.34
C SER A 133 11.32 -2.92 -3.71
N LEU A 134 11.47 -1.59 -3.79
CA LEU A 134 11.83 -0.89 -5.02
C LEU A 134 13.19 -1.34 -5.56
N ASN A 135 14.18 -1.55 -4.69
CA ASN A 135 15.49 -2.05 -5.08
C ASN A 135 15.45 -3.48 -5.64
N ILE A 136 14.67 -4.37 -5.01
CA ILE A 136 14.52 -5.77 -5.45
C ILE A 136 13.78 -5.80 -6.80
N ALA A 137 12.64 -5.13 -6.90
CA ALA A 137 11.85 -5.08 -8.13
C ALA A 137 12.59 -4.38 -9.27
N GLY A 138 13.31 -3.29 -8.98
CA GLY A 138 14.12 -2.58 -9.96
C GLY A 138 15.26 -3.43 -10.54
N LYS A 139 15.95 -4.22 -9.70
CA LYS A 139 16.97 -5.19 -10.16
C LYS A 139 16.34 -6.30 -10.99
N ALA A 140 15.22 -6.87 -10.55
CA ALA A 140 14.49 -7.89 -11.28
C ALA A 140 14.02 -7.40 -12.66
N ARG A 141 13.52 -6.16 -12.76
CA ARG A 141 13.07 -5.57 -14.02
C ARG A 141 14.21 -5.33 -15.01
N ARG A 142 15.36 -4.84 -14.54
CA ARG A 142 16.51 -4.52 -15.41
C ARG A 142 17.31 -5.75 -15.81
N ASP A 143 17.61 -6.63 -14.86
CA ASP A 143 18.63 -7.67 -15.03
C ASP A 143 18.03 -9.10 -14.96
N GLY A 144 16.73 -9.23 -14.73
CA GLY A 144 16.09 -10.53 -14.44
C GLY A 144 16.09 -11.52 -15.61
N THR A 145 16.20 -11.03 -16.85
CA THR A 145 16.37 -11.86 -18.05
C THR A 145 17.72 -12.57 -18.09
N GLU A 146 18.78 -11.91 -17.60
CA GLU A 146 20.14 -12.43 -17.57
C GLU A 146 20.44 -13.16 -16.25
N ARG A 147 19.80 -12.74 -15.17
CA ARG A 147 20.04 -13.24 -13.80
C ARG A 147 18.73 -13.69 -13.15
N VAL A 148 18.35 -14.92 -13.46
CA VAL A 148 17.09 -15.56 -13.01
C VAL A 148 16.90 -15.52 -11.50
N THR A 149 17.97 -15.57 -10.70
CA THR A 149 17.87 -15.50 -9.23
C THR A 149 17.24 -14.20 -8.73
N LEU A 150 17.37 -13.10 -9.46
CA LEU A 150 16.73 -11.82 -9.10
C LEU A 150 15.20 -11.89 -9.23
N LEU A 151 14.70 -12.66 -10.20
CA LEU A 151 13.27 -12.92 -10.35
C LEU A 151 12.75 -13.81 -9.22
N GLN A 152 13.52 -14.83 -8.83
CA GLN A 152 13.20 -15.69 -7.69
C GLN A 152 13.16 -14.90 -6.39
N ASP A 153 14.13 -13.99 -6.18
CA ASP A 153 14.18 -13.11 -5.03
C ASP A 153 12.96 -12.18 -4.97
N LEU A 154 12.55 -11.61 -6.11
CA LEU A 154 11.35 -10.79 -6.19
C LEU A 154 10.09 -11.59 -5.84
N VAL A 155 9.93 -12.79 -6.41
CA VAL A 155 8.78 -13.65 -6.13
C VAL A 155 8.72 -14.01 -4.66
N ARG A 156 9.83 -14.47 -4.07
CA ARG A 156 9.91 -14.78 -2.64
C ARG A 156 9.58 -13.57 -1.78
N TRP A 157 10.17 -12.41 -2.09
CA TRP A 157 9.90 -11.17 -1.37
C TRP A 157 8.41 -10.78 -1.41
N GLY A 158 7.76 -11.01 -2.54
CA GLY A 158 6.34 -10.77 -2.76
C GLY A 158 5.43 -11.74 -2.02
N GLU A 159 5.71 -13.03 -2.10
CA GLU A 159 4.94 -14.08 -1.42
C GLU A 159 4.93 -13.87 0.11
N ASP A 160 6.01 -13.33 0.69
CA ASP A 160 6.09 -13.01 2.12
C ASP A 160 5.24 -11.79 2.55
N ARG A 161 4.82 -10.94 1.61
CA ARG A 161 4.31 -9.57 1.90
C ARG A 161 2.99 -9.23 1.25
N THR A 162 2.46 -10.12 0.41
CA THR A 162 1.24 -9.85 -0.31
C THR A 162 0.30 -11.03 -0.17
N GLU A 163 -0.99 -10.76 -0.28
CA GLU A 163 -1.94 -11.83 -0.56
C GLU A 163 -1.87 -12.14 -2.05
N PHE A 164 -1.46 -13.35 -2.43
CA PHE A 164 -1.27 -13.73 -3.83
C PHE A 164 -2.13 -14.92 -4.23
N GLU A 165 -2.45 -14.97 -5.52
CA GLU A 165 -3.13 -16.10 -6.13
C GLU A 165 -2.44 -16.44 -7.44
N TYR A 166 -2.21 -17.73 -7.68
CA TYR A 166 -1.59 -18.21 -8.92
C TYR A 166 -2.52 -19.16 -9.65
N ASN A 167 -2.67 -18.93 -10.96
CA ASN A 167 -3.34 -19.89 -11.82
C ASN A 167 -2.41 -21.07 -12.10
N SER A 168 -2.75 -22.23 -11.53
CA SER A 168 -1.96 -23.46 -11.62
C SER A 168 -1.68 -23.93 -13.05
N ARG A 169 -2.49 -23.52 -14.03
CA ARG A 169 -2.26 -23.78 -15.46
C ARG A 169 -0.94 -23.19 -15.96
N TYR A 170 -0.51 -22.06 -15.38
CA TYR A 170 0.68 -21.32 -15.81
C TYR A 170 1.84 -21.45 -14.84
N THR A 171 1.58 -21.80 -13.58
CA THR A 171 2.56 -21.74 -12.49
C THR A 171 2.96 -23.08 -11.89
N ARG A 172 2.34 -24.20 -12.30
CA ARG A 172 2.90 -25.52 -12.00
C ARG A 172 4.14 -25.74 -12.86
N GLY A 173 5.27 -26.05 -12.21
CA GLY A 173 6.45 -26.57 -12.90
C GLY A 173 6.09 -27.87 -13.60
N ARG A 174 6.58 -28.06 -14.83
CA ARG A 174 6.71 -29.40 -15.39
C ARG A 174 7.93 -30.07 -14.80
#